data_AF-A0A5E4A9N4-F1
#
_entry.id   AF-A0A5E4A9N4-F1
#
_cell.length_a   1.000
_cell.length_b   1.000
_cell.length_c   1.000
_cell.angle_alpha   90.00
_cell.angle_beta   90.00
_cell.angle_gamma   90.00
#
_symmetry.space_group_name_H-M   'P 1'
#
loop_
_entity.id
_entity.type
_entity.pdbx_description
1 polymer ?
#
loop_
_entity_poly.entity_id
_entity_poly.type
_entity_poly.pdbx_seq_one_letter_code
_entity_poly.pdbx_strand_id
1 'polypeptide(L)'
;MEGSPEGEAPAAALAAVLKHSSALPPESSQVRGYDFNRGVDYHALLEAFSTTGFQATNFGRAVQQVNAMIEKKLEPLSQDEDQHADLTQSRRPLTGCTIFLGYTSNLISSGIRETIRYLVQHNMVDVLVTTAGGVEEDLIKCLAPTYLGEFSLFPFLEALLP
;
A
#
# COMPACT_ATOMS: atom_id res chain seq x y z
N MET A 1 49.54 12.59 42.19
CA MET A 1 48.23 11.96 41.94
C MET A 1 47.27 13.09 41.62
N GLU A 2 47.25 13.53 40.36
CA GLU A 2 46.24 14.51 39.91
C GLU A 2 44.95 13.75 39.66
N GLY A 3 43.98 13.96 40.55
CA GLY A 3 42.64 13.43 40.40
C GLY A 3 41.97 14.05 39.17
N SER A 4 41.35 13.20 38.36
CA SER A 4 40.44 13.64 37.31
C SER A 4 39.42 14.63 37.90
N PRO A 5 39.12 15.76 37.24
CA PRO A 5 38.18 16.74 37.78
C PRO A 5 36.80 16.08 37.94
N GLU A 6 36.38 15.88 39.19
CA GLU A 6 35.03 15.42 39.53
C GLU A 6 34.03 16.50 39.10
N GLY A 7 33.31 16.24 38.00
CA GLY A 7 32.24 17.11 37.50
C GLY A 7 32.29 17.41 36.01
N GLU A 8 33.37 17.07 35.30
CA GLU A 8 33.47 17.30 33.85
C GLU A 8 33.02 16.07 33.06
N ALA A 9 32.05 16.26 32.16
CA ALA A 9 31.54 15.16 31.33
C ALA A 9 32.66 14.59 30.44
N PRO A 10 32.72 13.26 30.22
CA PRO A 10 33.80 12.65 29.45
C PRO A 10 33.90 13.27 28.04
N ALA A 11 35.09 13.79 27.69
CA ALA A 11 35.31 14.48 26.42
C ALA A 11 34.91 13.63 25.19
N ALA A 12 35.15 12.32 25.24
CA ALA A 12 34.73 11.39 24.19
C ALA A 12 33.20 11.31 24.04
N ALA A 13 32.46 11.37 25.15
CA ALA A 13 30.99 11.40 25.12
C ALA A 13 30.48 12.74 24.55
N LEU A 14 31.10 13.86 24.93
CA LEU A 14 30.77 15.18 24.36
C LEU A 14 31.01 15.21 22.84
N ALA A 15 32.16 14.73 22.37
CA ALA A 15 32.47 14.69 20.95
C ALA A 15 31.55 13.75 20.15
N ALA A 16 31.11 12.63 20.74
CA ALA A 16 30.22 11.68 20.09
C ALA A 16 28.77 12.19 19.99
N VAL A 17 28.26 12.83 21.06
CA VAL A 17 26.85 13.27 21.14
C VAL A 17 26.65 14.65 20.50
N LEU A 18 27.60 15.57 20.67
CA LEU A 18 27.49 16.97 20.21
C LEU A 18 28.14 17.19 18.85
N LYS A 19 28.16 16.17 18.00
CA LYS A 19 28.69 16.28 16.64
C LYS A 19 27.82 17.24 15.82
N HIS A 20 28.45 18.19 15.15
CA HIS A 20 27.75 19.10 14.24
C HIS A 20 27.11 18.35 13.06
N SER A 21 25.86 18.69 12.75
CA SER A 21 25.14 18.22 11.57
C SER A 21 25.40 19.13 10.37
N SER A 22 25.41 18.56 9.16
CA SER A 22 25.35 19.31 7.92
C SER A 22 23.93 19.84 7.66
N ALA A 23 23.81 20.86 6.81
CA ALA A 23 22.52 21.31 6.31
C ALA A 23 21.86 20.23 5.43
N LEU A 24 20.54 20.16 5.47
CA LEU A 24 19.74 19.30 4.59
C LEU A 24 19.37 20.07 3.30
N PRO A 25 19.10 19.35 2.19
CA PRO A 25 18.60 19.97 0.96
C PRO A 25 17.27 20.72 1.18
N PRO A 26 17.00 21.83 0.46
CA PRO A 26 15.81 22.65 0.66
C PRO A 26 14.48 21.93 0.32
N GLU A 27 14.53 20.90 -0.53
CA GLU A 27 13.39 20.05 -0.89
C GLU A 27 13.04 19.00 0.20
N SER A 28 13.83 18.92 1.27
CA SER A 28 13.61 17.96 2.35
C SER A 28 12.27 18.22 3.03
N SER A 29 11.37 17.24 2.97
CA SER A 29 10.07 17.32 3.63
C SER A 29 10.22 17.16 5.14
N GLN A 30 9.70 18.12 5.90
CA GLN A 30 9.66 18.04 7.36
C GLN A 30 8.59 17.04 7.81
N VAL A 31 8.91 16.24 8.83
CA VAL A 31 7.93 15.33 9.44
C VAL A 31 6.87 16.14 10.18
N ARG A 32 5.60 15.95 9.80
CA ARG A 32 4.43 16.58 10.40
C ARG A 32 3.19 15.71 10.18
N GLY A 33 2.52 15.34 11.26
CA GLY A 33 1.24 14.63 11.21
C GLY A 33 0.04 15.56 11.03
N TYR A 34 -1.14 14.96 10.85
CA TYR A 34 -2.40 15.69 10.78
C TYR A 34 -2.76 16.34 12.12
N ASP A 35 -3.26 17.58 12.09
CA ASP A 35 -3.70 18.33 13.27
C ASP A 35 -5.22 18.23 13.44
N PHE A 36 -5.66 17.43 14.41
CA PHE A 36 -7.08 17.22 14.70
C PHE A 36 -7.79 18.45 15.30
N ASN A 37 -7.06 19.50 15.70
CA ASN A 37 -7.72 20.79 16.04
C ASN A 37 -8.41 21.42 14.83
N ARG A 38 -8.08 20.97 13.61
CA ARG A 38 -8.75 21.36 12.35
C ARG A 38 -10.05 20.60 12.09
N GLY A 39 -10.47 19.71 12.99
CA GLY A 39 -11.62 18.84 12.82
C GLY A 39 -11.26 17.45 12.27
N VAL A 40 -12.26 16.72 11.79
CA VAL A 40 -12.09 15.38 11.21
C VAL A 40 -12.32 15.45 9.70
N ASP A 41 -11.23 15.57 8.96
CA ASP A 41 -11.20 15.49 7.49
C ASP A 41 -10.34 14.29 7.07
N TYR A 42 -10.99 13.24 6.56
CA TYR A 42 -10.32 12.01 6.15
C TYR A 42 -9.41 12.19 4.94
N HIS A 43 -9.75 13.09 4.02
CA HIS A 43 -8.89 13.38 2.86
C HIS A 43 -7.58 13.99 3.35
N ALA A 44 -7.67 15.05 4.15
CA ALA A 44 -6.49 15.73 4.68
C ALA A 44 -5.69 14.85 5.66
N LEU A 45 -6.35 13.95 6.38
CA LEU A 45 -5.69 12.95 7.23
C LEU A 45 -4.85 11.96 6.41
N LEU A 46 -5.41 11.37 5.36
CA LEU A 46 -4.71 10.42 4.49
C LEU A 46 -3.61 11.11 3.67
N GLU A 47 -3.81 12.37 3.27
CA GLU A 47 -2.78 13.18 2.62
C GLU A 47 -1.57 13.41 3.54
N ALA A 48 -1.82 13.69 4.82
CA ALA A 48 -0.77 13.89 5.83
C ALA A 48 0.09 12.64 6.08
N PHE A 49 -0.33 11.44 5.64
CA PHE A 49 0.51 10.24 5.72
C PHE A 49 1.82 10.39 4.96
N SER A 50 1.85 11.20 3.89
CA SER A 50 3.09 11.53 3.16
C SER A 50 4.19 12.11 4.05
N THR A 51 3.82 12.92 5.06
CA THR A 51 4.74 13.59 5.99
C THR A 51 4.72 12.99 7.40
N THR A 52 4.03 11.87 7.62
CA THR A 52 3.90 11.26 8.97
C THR A 52 5.10 10.37 9.34
N GLY A 53 5.75 9.72 8.38
CA GLY A 53 6.89 8.82 8.59
C GLY A 53 6.52 7.33 8.57
N PHE A 54 7.56 6.47 8.58
CA PHE A 54 7.44 5.01 8.55
C PHE A 54 6.55 4.49 7.40
N GLN A 55 5.62 3.56 7.67
CA GLN A 55 4.73 2.99 6.66
C GLN A 55 3.68 3.99 6.16
N ALA A 56 3.35 5.03 6.93
CA ALA A 56 2.43 6.07 6.46
C ALA A 56 3.01 6.80 5.25
N THR A 57 4.31 7.15 5.26
CA THR A 57 4.96 7.76 4.10
C THR A 57 4.99 6.82 2.90
N ASN A 58 5.17 5.51 3.11
CA ASN A 58 5.07 4.53 2.02
C ASN A 58 3.66 4.45 1.43
N PHE A 59 2.61 4.55 2.26
CA PHE A 59 1.24 4.65 1.77
C PHE A 59 1.03 5.90 0.91
N GLY A 60 1.48 7.07 1.36
CA GLY A 60 1.39 8.32 0.58
C GLY A 60 2.10 8.20 -0.78
N ARG A 61 3.28 7.57 -0.81
CA ARG A 61 4.01 7.27 -2.06
C ARG A 61 3.24 6.29 -2.96
N ALA A 62 2.61 5.27 -2.38
CA ALA A 62 1.79 4.32 -3.14
C ALA A 62 0.58 5.00 -3.79
N VAL A 63 -0.09 5.92 -3.09
CA VAL A 63 -1.20 6.73 -3.66
C VAL A 63 -0.72 7.55 -4.85
N GLN A 64 0.42 8.25 -4.71
CA GLN A 64 1.01 9.04 -5.80
C GLN A 64 1.33 8.15 -7.02
N GLN A 65 1.92 6.98 -6.78
CA GLN A 65 2.31 6.08 -7.87
C GLN A 65 1.10 5.47 -8.59
N VAL A 66 0.05 5.08 -7.86
CA VAL A 66 -1.18 4.56 -8.48
C VAL A 66 -1.90 5.64 -9.27
N ASN A 67 -1.97 6.88 -8.76
CA ASN A 67 -2.52 8.00 -9.51
C ASN A 67 -1.73 8.29 -10.79
N ALA A 68 -0.40 8.23 -10.75
CA ALA A 68 0.42 8.37 -11.95
C ALA A 68 0.15 7.26 -12.99
N MET A 69 -0.10 6.02 -12.57
CA MET A 69 -0.52 4.94 -13.47
C MET A 69 -1.89 5.24 -14.12
N ILE A 70 -2.84 5.74 -13.32
CA ILE A 70 -4.19 6.08 -13.80
C ILE A 70 -4.12 7.25 -14.80
N GLU A 71 -3.42 8.33 -14.45
CA GLU A 71 -3.21 9.48 -15.34
C GLU A 71 -2.59 9.02 -16.65
N LYS A 72 -1.51 8.22 -16.57
CA LYS A 72 -0.85 7.68 -17.76
C LYS A 72 -1.76 6.78 -18.59
N LYS A 73 -2.64 6.01 -17.95
CA LYS A 73 -3.63 5.16 -18.64
C LYS A 73 -4.67 5.97 -19.41
N LEU A 74 -5.07 7.12 -18.87
CA LEU A 74 -6.07 8.01 -19.46
C LEU A 74 -5.54 8.89 -20.59
N GLU A 75 -4.22 8.96 -20.77
CA GLU A 75 -3.61 9.65 -21.91
C GLU A 75 -4.04 8.98 -23.24
N PRO A 76 -4.47 9.77 -24.24
CA PRO A 76 -4.83 9.23 -25.55
C PRO A 76 -3.63 8.59 -26.24
N LEU A 77 -3.83 7.38 -26.78
CA LEU A 77 -2.87 6.74 -27.66
C LEU A 77 -3.00 7.25 -29.10
N SER A 78 -1.89 7.21 -29.83
CA SER A 78 -1.87 7.55 -31.26
C SER A 78 -2.45 6.40 -32.10
N GLN A 79 -3.11 6.73 -33.22
CA GLN A 79 -3.79 5.75 -34.08
C GLN A 79 -2.85 4.71 -34.72
N ASP A 80 -1.55 4.97 -34.76
CA ASP A 80 -0.54 4.07 -35.35
C ASP A 80 -0.12 2.92 -34.41
N GLU A 81 -0.51 2.94 -33.13
CA GLU A 81 -0.16 1.91 -32.14
C GLU A 81 -1.16 0.73 -32.10
N ASP A 82 -2.24 0.79 -32.90
CA ASP A 82 -3.38 -0.15 -32.84
C ASP A 82 -3.17 -1.44 -33.68
N GLN A 83 -1.97 -1.69 -34.20
CA GLN A 83 -1.60 -2.98 -34.83
C GLN A 83 -1.36 -4.11 -33.80
N HIS A 84 -1.70 -3.89 -32.53
CA HIS A 84 -1.33 -4.76 -31.40
C HIS A 84 -2.19 -6.05 -31.26
N ALA A 85 -3.35 -6.10 -31.90
CA ALA A 85 -4.28 -7.22 -31.78
C ALA A 85 -3.70 -8.53 -32.34
N ASP A 86 -2.89 -8.46 -33.41
CA ASP A 86 -2.31 -9.64 -34.06
C ASP A 86 -1.20 -10.31 -33.24
N LEU A 87 -0.50 -9.54 -32.40
CA LEU A 87 0.60 -10.04 -31.56
C LEU A 87 0.13 -10.63 -30.23
N THR A 88 -0.96 -10.11 -29.68
CA THR A 88 -1.46 -10.49 -28.35
C THR A 88 -2.65 -11.46 -28.39
N GLN A 89 -3.28 -11.61 -29.56
CA GLN A 89 -4.54 -12.35 -29.73
C GLN A 89 -5.65 -11.89 -28.76
N SER A 90 -5.53 -10.68 -28.22
CA SER A 90 -6.47 -10.08 -27.27
C SER A 90 -7.39 -9.12 -27.98
N ARG A 91 -8.68 -9.15 -27.62
CA ARG A 91 -9.68 -8.18 -28.08
C ARG A 91 -9.69 -6.89 -27.24
N ARG A 92 -8.85 -6.82 -26.21
CA ARG A 92 -8.75 -5.65 -25.34
C ARG A 92 -7.93 -4.57 -26.04
N PRO A 93 -8.44 -3.33 -26.19
CA PRO A 93 -7.67 -2.24 -26.77
C PRO A 93 -6.49 -1.87 -25.88
N LEU A 94 -5.41 -1.39 -26.50
CA LEU A 94 -4.27 -0.84 -25.76
C LEU A 94 -4.67 0.48 -25.10
N THR A 95 -4.01 0.81 -24.00
CA THR A 95 -4.19 2.10 -23.30
C THR A 95 -2.81 2.67 -22.94
N GLY A 96 -2.72 3.96 -22.59
CA GLY A 96 -1.43 4.61 -22.29
C GLY A 96 -0.59 3.96 -21.17
N CYS A 97 -1.23 3.14 -20.33
CA CYS A 97 -0.57 2.31 -19.34
C CYS A 97 -1.36 1.00 -19.13
N THR A 98 -0.71 -0.15 -19.34
CA THR A 98 -1.26 -1.46 -19.02
C THR A 98 -1.02 -1.78 -17.54
N ILE A 99 -2.09 -1.87 -16.75
CA ILE A 99 -2.06 -2.09 -15.31
C ILE A 99 -2.33 -3.56 -15.00
N PHE A 100 -1.34 -4.21 -14.39
CA PHE A 100 -1.42 -5.58 -13.89
C PHE A 100 -1.74 -5.56 -12.40
N LEU A 101 -2.86 -6.18 -12.01
CA LEU A 101 -3.26 -6.32 -10.62
C LEU A 101 -3.07 -7.78 -10.17
N GLY A 102 -2.09 -7.99 -9.29
CA GLY A 102 -1.80 -9.28 -8.67
C GLY A 102 -2.34 -9.34 -7.23
N TYR A 103 -3.01 -10.43 -6.87
CA TYR A 103 -3.49 -10.66 -5.50
C TYR A 103 -3.50 -12.15 -5.13
N THR A 104 -3.26 -12.43 -3.84
CA THR A 104 -3.29 -13.78 -3.27
C THR A 104 -4.73 -14.22 -2.93
N SER A 105 -4.98 -15.53 -2.88
CA SER A 105 -6.32 -16.10 -2.65
C SER A 105 -7.00 -15.60 -1.37
N ASN A 106 -6.25 -15.46 -0.28
CA ASN A 106 -6.78 -14.97 1.00
C ASN A 106 -7.41 -13.57 0.93
N LEU A 107 -7.03 -12.73 -0.04
CA LEU A 107 -7.66 -11.43 -0.25
C LEU A 107 -9.07 -11.56 -0.82
N ILE A 108 -9.34 -12.58 -1.63
CA ILE A 108 -10.69 -12.91 -2.10
C ILE A 108 -11.53 -13.55 -0.99
N SER A 109 -10.92 -14.32 -0.09
CA SER A 109 -11.59 -14.78 1.15
C SER A 109 -12.06 -13.62 2.02
N SER A 110 -11.33 -12.50 2.01
CA SER A 110 -11.65 -11.29 2.77
C SER A 110 -12.70 -10.39 2.06
N GLY A 111 -13.02 -9.24 2.67
CA GLY A 111 -13.85 -8.20 2.05
C GLY A 111 -13.14 -7.34 0.99
N ILE A 112 -11.83 -7.54 0.78
CA ILE A 112 -11.09 -6.88 -0.32
C ILE A 112 -11.60 -7.34 -1.70
N ARG A 113 -12.28 -8.49 -1.76
CA ARG A 113 -13.00 -8.99 -2.93
C ARG A 113 -13.89 -7.93 -3.57
N GLU A 114 -14.66 -7.17 -2.78
CA GLU A 114 -15.52 -6.11 -3.31
C GLU A 114 -14.73 -4.95 -3.92
N THR A 115 -13.58 -4.59 -3.34
CA THR A 115 -12.67 -3.57 -3.89
C THR A 115 -12.08 -4.01 -5.23
N ILE A 116 -11.61 -5.26 -5.32
CA ILE A 116 -11.09 -5.82 -6.59
C ILE A 116 -12.19 -5.86 -7.64
N ARG A 117 -13.38 -6.35 -7.28
CA ARG A 117 -14.55 -6.40 -8.16
C ARG A 117 -14.91 -5.00 -8.68
N TYR A 118 -14.84 -3.95 -7.86
CA TYR A 118 -15.06 -2.58 -8.30
C TYR A 118 -14.05 -2.17 -9.39
N LEU A 119 -12.75 -2.39 -9.16
CA LEU A 119 -11.70 -2.03 -10.12
C LEU A 119 -11.89 -2.76 -11.47
N VAL A 120 -12.24 -4.04 -11.43
CA VAL A 120 -12.45 -4.87 -12.62
C VAL A 120 -13.74 -4.49 -13.35
N GLN A 121 -14.85 -4.32 -12.62
CA GLN A 121 -16.15 -3.93 -13.16
C GLN A 121 -16.10 -2.61 -13.91
N HIS A 122 -15.30 -1.65 -13.42
CA HIS A 122 -15.13 -0.33 -14.03
C HIS A 122 -13.94 -0.27 -15.01
N ASN A 123 -13.38 -1.41 -15.41
CA ASN A 123 -12.31 -1.49 -16.40
C ASN A 123 -11.05 -0.67 -16.05
N MET A 124 -10.76 -0.50 -14.76
CA MET A 124 -9.65 0.31 -14.26
C MET A 124 -8.29 -0.41 -14.36
N VAL A 125 -8.31 -1.74 -14.45
CA VAL A 125 -7.13 -2.61 -14.60
C VAL A 125 -7.23 -3.46 -15.86
N ASP A 126 -6.09 -3.90 -16.39
CA ASP A 126 -6.02 -4.59 -17.68
C ASP A 126 -5.81 -6.10 -17.56
N VAL A 127 -5.02 -6.51 -16.57
CA VAL A 127 -4.66 -7.91 -16.36
C VAL A 127 -4.77 -8.27 -14.89
N LEU A 128 -5.34 -9.45 -14.61
CA LEU A 128 -5.42 -10.02 -13.27
C LEU A 128 -4.52 -11.24 -13.17
N VAL A 129 -3.78 -11.34 -12.07
CA VAL A 129 -2.98 -12.53 -11.75
C VAL A 129 -3.32 -12.95 -10.32
N THR A 130 -3.81 -14.18 -10.17
CA THR A 130 -4.14 -14.75 -8.86
C THR A 130 -3.91 -16.26 -8.84
N THR A 131 -3.92 -16.84 -7.63
CA THR A 131 -3.87 -18.29 -7.42
C THR A 131 -5.25 -18.92 -7.60
N ALA A 132 -5.33 -20.25 -7.73
CA ALA A 132 -6.60 -20.98 -7.92
C ALA A 132 -7.68 -20.60 -6.88
N GLY A 133 -7.27 -20.47 -5.62
CA GLY A 133 -8.14 -20.03 -4.52
C GLY A 133 -8.82 -18.67 -4.77
N GLY A 134 -8.13 -17.73 -5.42
CA GLY A 134 -8.70 -16.42 -5.75
C GLY A 134 -9.81 -16.48 -6.80
N VAL A 135 -9.85 -17.54 -7.61
CA VAL A 135 -10.90 -17.75 -8.62
C VAL A 135 -12.07 -18.53 -8.02
N GLU A 136 -11.79 -19.66 -7.38
CA GLU A 136 -12.84 -20.53 -6.84
C GLU A 136 -13.66 -19.84 -5.74
N GLU A 137 -13.01 -19.10 -4.84
CA GLU A 137 -13.70 -18.44 -3.73
C GLU A 137 -14.60 -17.29 -4.19
N ASP A 138 -14.25 -16.59 -5.27
CA ASP A 138 -15.11 -15.56 -5.85
C ASP A 138 -16.42 -16.16 -6.39
N LEU A 139 -16.33 -17.33 -7.03
CA LEU A 139 -17.49 -18.09 -7.51
C LEU A 139 -18.32 -18.64 -6.34
N ILE A 140 -17.66 -19.24 -5.33
CA ILE A 140 -18.33 -19.80 -4.15
C ILE A 140 -19.09 -18.72 -3.39
N LYS A 141 -18.55 -17.50 -3.28
CA LYS A 141 -19.22 -16.37 -2.61
C LYS A 141 -20.50 -15.89 -3.31
N CYS A 142 -20.72 -16.26 -4.58
CA CYS A 142 -22.00 -16.05 -5.26
C CYS A 142 -23.05 -17.10 -4.86
N LEU A 143 -22.62 -18.25 -4.32
CA LEU A 143 -23.48 -19.37 -3.92
C LEU A 143 -23.79 -19.35 -2.43
N ALA A 144 -22.81 -19.03 -1.59
CA ALA A 144 -22.94 -18.98 -0.14
C ALA A 144 -21.99 -17.94 0.50
N PRO A 145 -22.39 -17.31 1.62
CA PRO A 145 -21.53 -16.34 2.31
C PRO A 145 -20.39 -16.99 3.08
N THR A 146 -19.33 -16.22 3.32
CA THR A 146 -18.24 -16.53 4.25
C THR A 146 -18.43 -15.75 5.55
N TYR A 147 -18.09 -16.34 6.70
CA TYR A 147 -18.29 -15.75 8.02
C TYR A 147 -16.96 -15.40 8.69
N LEU A 148 -16.99 -14.41 9.58
CA LEU A 148 -15.85 -14.07 10.43
C LEU A 148 -15.66 -15.14 11.51
N GLY A 149 -14.40 -15.50 11.75
CA GLY A 149 -13.98 -16.38 12.83
C GLY A 149 -12.81 -15.80 13.60
N GLU A 150 -12.16 -16.62 14.42
CA GLU A 150 -10.95 -16.25 15.17
C GLU A 150 -9.77 -17.16 14.78
N PHE A 151 -8.56 -16.61 14.77
CA PHE A 151 -7.33 -17.39 14.54
C PHE A 151 -7.10 -18.48 15.59
N SER A 152 -7.68 -18.31 16.79
CA SER A 152 -7.61 -19.23 17.92
C SER A 152 -8.61 -20.38 17.86
N LEU A 153 -9.51 -20.41 16.86
CA LEU A 153 -10.47 -21.52 16.72
C LEU A 153 -9.72 -22.83 16.48
N PHE A 154 -9.60 -23.62 17.54
CA PHE A 154 -8.93 -24.90 17.50
C PHE A 154 -9.92 -25.98 17.03
N PRO A 155 -9.61 -26.73 15.96
CA PRO A 155 -10.58 -27.61 15.32
C PRO A 155 -11.02 -28.84 16.15
N PHE A 156 -10.41 -29.10 17.31
CA PHE A 156 -10.59 -30.35 18.06
C PHE A 156 -10.82 -30.23 19.57
N LEU A 157 -11.02 -29.02 20.14
CA LEU A 157 -11.11 -28.89 21.60
C LEU A 157 -12.47 -29.26 22.23
N GLU A 158 -13.53 -29.45 21.43
CA GLU A 158 -14.85 -29.88 21.96
C GLU A 158 -14.89 -31.36 22.39
N ALA A 159 -13.85 -32.16 22.09
CA ALA A 159 -13.80 -33.57 22.45
C ALA A 159 -13.04 -33.89 23.76
N LEU A 160 -12.52 -32.89 24.48
CA LEU A 160 -11.62 -33.10 25.63
C LEU A 160 -11.95 -32.30 26.90
N LEU A 161 -13.15 -31.73 27.02
CA LEU A 161 -13.67 -31.28 28.32
C LEU A 161 -14.63 -32.35 28.87
N PRO A 162 -14.45 -32.81 30.15
CA PRO A 162 -15.33 -33.79 30.78
C PRO A 162 -16.74 -33.26 31.03
#